data_AF-A0A9E5R935-F1
#
_entry.id   AF-A0A9E5R935-F1
#
_cell.length_a   1.000
_cell.length_b   1.000
_cell.length_c   1.000
_cell.angle_alpha   90.00
_cell.angle_beta   90.00
_cell.angle_gamma   90.00
#
_symmetry.space_group_name_H-M   'P 1'
#
loop_
_entity.id
_entity.type
_entity.pdbx_description
1 polymer ?
#
loop_
_entity_poly.entity_id
_entity_poly.type
_entity_poly.pdbx_seq_one_letter_code
_entity_poly.pdbx_strand_id
1 'polypeptide(L)'
;MDSFTYQVVDSSGTPSNFATVSLMVNAGNQAPVCTNAAPAVELLWEAGGSLQPVTLVNISDPEGGSVSITFTGVMQDEPVSGTSVGDQAPDASGVGTGSLSVRAEVGVESNGRVYSISFQAVDALGASCTGTVQVGVVPLYSEDTPFNDGTIYDSSQP
;
A
#
# COMPACT_ATOMS: atom_id res chain seq x y z
N MET A 1 12.37 -6.48 -29.21
CA MET A 1 13.48 -6.95 -30.07
C MET A 1 13.59 -5.96 -31.20
N ASP A 2 14.73 -5.32 -31.35
CA ASP A 2 14.99 -4.35 -32.41
C ASP A 2 16.07 -4.91 -33.34
N SER A 3 16.09 -4.47 -34.59
CA SER A 3 17.10 -4.89 -35.54
C SER A 3 17.34 -3.84 -36.59
N PHE A 4 18.60 -3.66 -36.96
CA PHE A 4 18.98 -2.85 -38.10
C PHE A 4 19.89 -3.62 -39.03
N THR A 5 19.84 -3.26 -40.31
CA THR A 5 20.74 -3.77 -41.34
C THR A 5 21.83 -2.74 -41.62
N TYR A 6 23.04 -3.21 -41.86
CA TYR A 6 24.17 -2.36 -42.26
C TYR A 6 24.93 -2.97 -43.42
N GLN A 7 25.64 -2.11 -44.13
CA GLN A 7 26.52 -2.45 -45.25
C GLN A 7 27.75 -1.56 -45.12
N VAL A 8 28.94 -2.11 -45.37
CA VAL A 8 30.21 -1.39 -45.26
C VAL A 8 30.82 -1.25 -46.65
N VAL A 9 31.46 -0.11 -46.91
CA VAL A 9 32.18 0.19 -48.15
C VAL A 9 33.63 0.44 -47.78
N ASP A 10 34.56 -0.25 -48.46
CA ASP A 10 35.99 -0.03 -48.28
C ASP A 10 36.54 1.01 -49.28
N SER A 11 37.87 1.18 -49.33
CA SER A 11 38.52 2.14 -50.23
C SER A 11 38.33 1.86 -51.72
N SER A 12 37.82 0.68 -52.10
CA SER A 12 37.49 0.33 -53.49
C SER A 12 36.11 0.85 -53.92
N GLY A 13 35.28 1.34 -52.99
CA GLY A 13 33.95 1.87 -53.30
C GLY A 13 32.87 0.81 -53.53
N THR A 14 33.19 -0.47 -53.39
CA THR A 14 32.21 -1.55 -53.54
C THR A 14 31.53 -1.87 -52.20
N PRO A 15 30.20 -1.86 -52.09
CA PRO A 15 29.50 -2.22 -50.85
C PRO A 15 29.55 -3.74 -50.56
N SER A 16 29.63 -4.10 -49.28
CA SER A 16 29.54 -5.49 -48.79
C SER A 16 28.15 -6.11 -49.03
N ASN A 17 27.92 -7.36 -48.62
CA ASN A 17 26.55 -7.81 -48.40
C ASN A 17 25.91 -7.05 -47.21
N PHE A 18 24.58 -7.00 -47.16
CA PHE A 18 23.89 -6.55 -45.96
C PHE A 18 24.13 -7.56 -44.82
N ALA A 19 24.37 -7.03 -43.62
CA ALA A 19 24.40 -7.78 -42.38
C ALA A 19 23.34 -7.23 -41.43
N THR A 20 22.69 -8.11 -40.67
CA THR A 20 21.68 -7.72 -39.67
C THR A 20 22.29 -7.81 -38.28
N VAL A 21 22.14 -6.75 -37.50
CA VAL A 21 22.38 -6.77 -36.05
C VAL A 21 21.03 -6.83 -35.35
N SER A 22 20.82 -7.85 -34.52
CA SER A 22 19.64 -7.97 -33.68
C SER A 22 20.00 -7.53 -32.25
N LEU A 23 19.21 -6.64 -31.69
CA LEU A 23 19.32 -6.18 -30.31
C LEU A 23 18.14 -6.69 -29.49
N MET A 24 18.47 -7.39 -28.40
CA MET A 24 17.51 -7.77 -27.38
C MET A 24 17.70 -6.85 -26.18
N VAL A 25 16.74 -5.95 -25.95
CA VAL A 25 16.67 -5.14 -24.73
C VAL A 25 15.71 -5.84 -23.78
N ASN A 26 16.25 -6.42 -22.71
CA ASN A 26 15.45 -6.95 -21.61
C ASN A 26 15.35 -5.85 -20.56
N ALA A 27 14.19 -5.19 -20.47
CA ALA A 27 13.88 -4.41 -19.28
C ALA A 27 13.76 -5.41 -18.11
N GLY A 28 14.56 -5.21 -17.05
CA GLY A 28 14.37 -5.97 -15.82
C GLY A 28 13.07 -5.55 -15.16
N ASN A 29 12.41 -6.48 -14.46
CA ASN A 29 11.19 -6.17 -13.71
C ASN A 29 11.48 -5.12 -12.64
N GLN A 30 10.78 -3.99 -12.67
CA GLN A 30 10.81 -2.99 -11.62
C GLN A 30 9.78 -3.36 -10.54
N ALA A 31 10.10 -3.03 -9.28
CA ALA A 31 9.12 -3.22 -8.21
C ALA A 31 7.96 -2.21 -8.33
N PRO A 32 6.79 -2.51 -7.76
CA PRO A 32 5.72 -1.54 -7.64
C PRO A 32 6.15 -0.26 -6.91
N VAL A 33 5.45 0.83 -7.17
CA VAL A 33 5.67 2.13 -6.55
C VAL A 33 4.67 2.34 -5.41
N CYS A 34 5.17 2.35 -4.17
CA CYS A 34 4.38 2.55 -2.94
C CYS A 34 4.43 3.99 -2.38
N THR A 35 5.23 4.90 -2.96
CA THR A 35 5.56 6.20 -2.32
C THR A 35 4.37 7.14 -2.13
N ASN A 36 3.32 6.98 -2.94
CA ASN A 36 2.10 7.79 -2.86
C ASN A 36 0.90 6.97 -2.35
N ALA A 37 1.15 5.78 -1.80
CA ALA A 37 0.08 4.91 -1.30
C ALA A 37 -0.73 5.64 -0.23
N ALA A 38 -2.05 5.57 -0.36
CA ALA A 38 -2.99 6.19 0.55
C ALA A 38 -4.19 5.26 0.76
N PRO A 39 -4.89 5.33 1.91
CA PRO A 39 -6.17 4.64 2.02
C PRO A 39 -7.20 5.35 1.14
N ALA A 40 -8.17 4.61 0.61
CA ALA A 40 -9.29 5.22 -0.13
C ALA A 40 -10.19 6.07 0.77
N VAL A 41 -10.24 5.74 2.07
CA VAL A 41 -10.94 6.47 3.11
C VAL A 41 -9.94 6.76 4.23
N GLU A 42 -9.58 8.03 4.40
CA GLU A 42 -8.61 8.47 5.41
C GLU A 42 -9.24 8.61 6.80
N LEU A 43 -10.51 9.00 6.87
CA LEU A 43 -11.24 9.27 8.10
C LEU A 43 -12.52 8.46 8.18
N LEU A 44 -12.69 7.75 9.28
CA LEU A 44 -13.89 7.02 9.66
C LEU A 44 -14.64 7.81 10.73
N TRP A 45 -15.97 7.74 10.67
CA TRP A 45 -16.83 8.21 11.76
C TRP A 45 -17.14 7.04 12.69
N GLU A 46 -17.38 7.33 13.97
CA GLU A 46 -17.86 6.30 14.90
C GLU A 46 -19.10 5.60 14.32
N ALA A 47 -19.05 4.27 14.29
CA ALA A 47 -20.07 3.45 13.66
C ALA A 47 -20.46 2.27 14.55
N GLY A 48 -20.70 2.54 15.83
CA GLY A 48 -21.02 1.54 16.87
C GLY A 48 -19.95 0.47 17.03
N GLY A 49 -18.68 0.84 16.81
CA GLY A 49 -17.55 -0.10 16.78
C GLY A 49 -17.62 -1.19 15.71
N SER A 50 -18.28 -0.93 14.57
CA SER A 50 -18.23 -1.85 13.43
C SER A 50 -16.86 -1.86 12.74
N LEU A 51 -16.46 -3.01 12.18
CA LEU A 51 -15.28 -3.11 11.33
C LEU A 51 -15.56 -2.51 9.96
N GLN A 52 -14.72 -1.56 9.55
CA GLN A 52 -14.79 -0.87 8.27
C GLN A 52 -13.65 -1.34 7.35
N PRO A 53 -13.94 -1.66 6.08
CA PRO A 53 -12.93 -2.15 5.15
C PRO A 53 -11.90 -1.07 4.80
N VAL A 54 -10.64 -1.46 4.70
CA VAL A 54 -9.54 -0.61 4.25
C VAL A 54 -9.09 -1.06 2.86
N THR A 55 -9.06 -0.13 1.92
CA THR A 55 -8.48 -0.31 0.58
C THR A 55 -7.41 0.75 0.35
N LEU A 56 -6.37 0.40 -0.40
CA LEU A 56 -5.29 1.31 -0.74
C LEU A 56 -5.40 1.74 -2.20
N VAL A 57 -5.02 2.99 -2.46
CA VAL A 57 -4.95 3.60 -3.79
C VAL A 57 -3.54 4.11 -4.07
N ASN A 58 -3.28 4.54 -5.32
CA ASN A 58 -2.01 5.12 -5.76
C ASN A 58 -0.79 4.17 -5.64
N ILE A 59 -1.03 2.86 -5.76
CA ILE A 59 0.00 1.84 -5.90
C ILE A 59 -0.04 1.34 -7.35
N SER A 60 1.10 1.37 -8.04
CA SER A 60 1.17 1.01 -9.45
C SER A 60 2.48 0.31 -9.80
N ASP A 61 2.43 -0.53 -10.82
CA ASP A 61 3.60 -1.17 -11.43
C ASP A 61 4.12 -0.29 -12.59
N PRO A 62 5.43 0.03 -12.67
CA PRO A 62 5.99 0.86 -13.75
C PRO A 62 5.77 0.28 -15.16
N GLU A 63 5.71 -1.04 -15.27
CA GLU A 63 5.46 -1.78 -16.50
C GLU A 63 3.96 -1.95 -16.81
N GLY A 64 3.08 -1.45 -15.93
CA GLY A 64 1.64 -1.54 -16.07
C GLY A 64 1.05 -2.90 -15.71
N GLY A 65 1.83 -3.75 -15.03
CA GLY A 65 1.38 -5.02 -14.47
C GLY A 65 0.37 -4.87 -13.33
N SER A 66 -0.29 -5.98 -13.00
CA SER A 66 -1.16 -6.06 -11.84
C SER A 66 -0.35 -6.10 -10.55
N VAL A 67 -0.82 -5.39 -9.52
CA VAL A 67 -0.22 -5.39 -8.18
C VAL A 67 -1.17 -6.05 -7.18
N SER A 68 -0.64 -6.98 -6.38
CA SER A 68 -1.33 -7.61 -5.26
C SER A 68 -0.86 -6.99 -3.93
N ILE A 69 -1.78 -6.78 -2.99
CA ILE A 69 -1.50 -6.19 -1.68
C ILE A 69 -1.72 -7.23 -0.59
N THR A 70 -0.81 -7.27 0.38
CA THR A 70 -0.98 -7.98 1.65
C THR A 70 -0.75 -7.01 2.80
N PHE A 71 -1.71 -6.91 3.72
CA PHE A 71 -1.56 -6.11 4.93
C PHE A 71 -0.72 -6.89 5.93
N THR A 72 0.39 -6.31 6.40
CA THR A 72 1.39 -7.00 7.21
C THR A 72 1.31 -6.67 8.69
N GLY A 73 0.59 -5.60 9.07
CA GLY A 73 0.35 -5.25 10.46
C GLY A 73 -0.54 -4.02 10.60
N VAL A 74 -1.18 -3.88 11.76
CA VAL A 74 -1.96 -2.70 12.13
C VAL A 74 -1.63 -2.33 13.57
N MET A 75 -1.06 -1.14 13.74
CA MET A 75 -0.82 -0.53 15.04
C MET A 75 -1.79 0.62 15.27
N GLN A 76 -2.05 0.98 16.51
CA GLN A 76 -2.83 2.16 16.87
C GLN A 76 -2.22 2.89 18.07
N ASP A 77 -2.65 4.13 18.26
CA ASP A 77 -2.20 5.04 19.31
C ASP A 77 -3.00 4.96 20.61
N GLU A 78 -4.15 4.28 20.59
CA GLU A 78 -4.99 4.07 21.77
C GLU A 78 -4.97 2.61 22.27
N PRO A 79 -5.23 2.35 23.56
CA PRO A 79 -5.43 1.00 24.05
C PRO A 79 -6.50 0.25 23.24
N VAL A 80 -6.23 -1.02 22.93
CA VAL A 80 -7.14 -1.89 22.13
C VAL A 80 -8.40 -2.26 22.91
N SER A 81 -8.40 -2.09 24.23
CA SER A 81 -9.56 -2.34 25.07
C SER A 81 -9.57 -1.47 26.33
N GLY A 82 -10.76 -1.30 26.91
CA GLY A 82 -10.97 -0.54 28.15
C GLY A 82 -11.13 0.97 27.95
N THR A 83 -11.33 1.43 26.71
CA THR A 83 -11.48 2.84 26.35
C THR A 83 -12.90 3.37 26.55
N SER A 84 -13.91 2.49 26.52
CA SER A 84 -15.32 2.86 26.72
C SER A 84 -16.20 1.69 27.18
N VAL A 85 -17.45 1.98 27.54
CA VAL A 85 -18.44 0.93 27.84
C VAL A 85 -18.93 0.31 26.54
N GLY A 86 -18.72 -1.01 26.37
CA GLY A 86 -19.08 -1.72 25.14
C GLY A 86 -17.96 -1.81 24.10
N ASP A 87 -16.75 -1.40 24.48
CA ASP A 87 -15.50 -1.57 23.74
C ASP A 87 -15.30 -3.03 23.27
N GLN A 88 -14.84 -3.18 22.03
CA GLN A 88 -14.66 -4.46 21.37
C GLN A 88 -13.24 -4.62 20.84
N ALA A 89 -12.59 -5.73 21.20
CA ALA A 89 -11.29 -6.10 20.67
C ALA A 89 -11.36 -7.44 19.90
N PRO A 90 -10.46 -7.71 18.93
CA PRO A 90 -9.41 -6.83 18.39
C PRO A 90 -9.98 -5.72 17.49
N ASP A 91 -9.17 -4.70 17.21
CA ASP A 91 -9.55 -3.54 16.40
C ASP A 91 -9.19 -3.63 14.93
N ALA A 92 -8.48 -4.67 14.54
CA ALA A 92 -8.15 -4.98 13.17
C ALA A 92 -8.39 -6.46 12.87
N SER A 93 -8.87 -6.73 11.67
CA SER A 93 -9.06 -8.08 11.15
C SER A 93 -8.52 -8.18 9.72
N GLY A 94 -7.90 -9.30 9.38
CA GLY A 94 -7.38 -9.55 8.04
C GLY A 94 -5.89 -9.25 7.84
N VAL A 95 -5.13 -9.02 8.90
CA VAL A 95 -3.65 -8.98 8.84
C VAL A 95 -3.13 -10.32 8.29
N GLY A 96 -2.16 -10.26 7.38
CA GLY A 96 -1.65 -11.37 6.60
C GLY A 96 -2.45 -11.69 5.34
N THR A 97 -3.47 -10.90 5.01
CA THR A 97 -4.34 -11.10 3.84
C THR A 97 -4.40 -9.84 2.95
N GLY A 98 -5.08 -9.93 1.81
CA GLY A 98 -5.37 -8.78 0.94
C GLY A 98 -6.64 -8.00 1.30
N SER A 99 -7.34 -8.38 2.37
CA SER A 99 -8.59 -7.75 2.82
C SER A 99 -8.46 -7.37 4.29
N LEU A 100 -8.26 -6.08 4.58
CA LEU A 100 -8.19 -5.57 5.94
C LEU A 100 -9.47 -4.83 6.32
N SER A 101 -9.85 -4.91 7.59
CA SER A 101 -10.83 -4.00 8.18
C SER A 101 -10.34 -3.52 9.54
N VAL A 102 -10.65 -2.27 9.88
CA VAL A 102 -10.33 -1.64 11.16
C VAL A 102 -11.59 -1.17 11.85
N ARG A 103 -11.59 -1.11 13.18
CA ARG A 103 -12.77 -0.78 13.95
C ARG A 103 -13.03 0.72 13.95
N ALA A 104 -14.26 1.11 13.62
CA ALA A 104 -14.72 2.48 13.73
C ALA A 104 -15.33 2.73 15.11
N GLU A 105 -14.48 2.68 16.13
CA GLU A 105 -14.79 3.06 17.50
C GLU A 105 -13.79 4.10 17.99
N VAL A 106 -14.20 4.88 18.99
CA VAL A 106 -13.36 5.88 19.64
C VAL A 106 -13.87 6.12 21.06
N GLY A 107 -12.96 6.40 21.99
CA GLY A 107 -13.32 6.71 23.38
C GLY A 107 -14.06 8.05 23.52
N VAL A 108 -14.83 8.21 24.58
CA VAL A 108 -15.60 9.45 24.85
C VAL A 108 -14.74 10.68 25.15
N GLU A 109 -13.53 10.46 25.68
CA GLU A 109 -12.54 11.51 26.00
C GLU A 109 -11.31 11.44 25.08
N SER A 110 -11.40 10.67 24.00
CA SER A 110 -10.33 10.50 23.02
C SER A 110 -10.21 11.72 22.10
N ASN A 111 -8.99 12.00 21.65
CA ASN A 111 -8.66 12.97 20.60
C ASN A 111 -8.71 12.33 19.19
N GLY A 112 -9.41 11.22 19.04
CA GLY A 112 -9.49 10.44 17.82
C GLY A 112 -8.44 9.34 17.79
N ARG A 113 -8.78 8.23 17.14
CA ARG A 113 -7.90 7.07 17.02
C ARG A 113 -7.16 7.12 15.70
N VAL A 114 -5.87 6.78 15.68
CA VAL A 114 -5.08 6.68 14.44
C VAL A 114 -4.49 5.28 14.29
N TYR A 115 -4.97 4.56 13.28
CA TYR A 115 -4.36 3.32 12.82
C TYR A 115 -3.15 3.62 11.94
N SER A 116 -2.04 2.93 12.18
CA SER A 116 -0.88 2.82 11.30
C SER A 116 -0.84 1.43 10.67
N ILE A 117 -1.15 1.38 9.38
CA ILE A 117 -1.39 0.14 8.63
C ILE A 117 -0.18 -0.13 7.74
N SER A 118 0.52 -1.23 8.00
CA SER A 118 1.66 -1.68 7.20
C SER A 118 1.20 -2.65 6.10
N PHE A 119 1.79 -2.55 4.92
CA PHE A 119 1.46 -3.43 3.80
C PHE A 119 2.70 -3.77 2.95
N GLN A 120 2.57 -4.85 2.17
CA GLN A 120 3.46 -5.23 1.08
C GLN A 120 2.66 -5.28 -0.21
N ALA A 121 3.20 -4.68 -1.27
CA ALA A 121 2.68 -4.76 -2.62
C ALA A 121 3.64 -5.58 -3.49
N VAL A 122 3.12 -6.55 -4.25
CA VAL A 122 3.90 -7.47 -5.09
C VAL A 122 3.32 -7.50 -6.50
N ASP A 123 4.17 -7.33 -7.51
CA ASP A 123 3.79 -7.48 -8.91
C ASP A 123 3.67 -8.95 -9.34
N ALA A 124 3.24 -9.19 -10.58
CA ALA A 124 3.07 -10.54 -11.14
C ALA A 124 4.38 -11.32 -11.35
N LEU A 125 5.52 -10.63 -11.33
CA LEU A 125 6.87 -11.17 -11.53
C LEU A 125 7.64 -11.34 -10.21
N GLY A 126 7.03 -10.95 -9.09
CA GLY A 126 7.52 -11.15 -7.73
C GLY A 126 8.37 -10.03 -7.15
N ALA A 127 8.58 -8.89 -7.85
CA ALA A 127 9.19 -7.74 -7.18
C ALA A 127 8.17 -7.02 -6.29
N SER A 128 8.67 -6.33 -5.26
CA SER A 128 7.81 -5.84 -4.19
C SER A 128 8.27 -4.50 -3.61
N CYS A 129 7.30 -3.75 -3.09
CA CYS A 129 7.51 -2.61 -2.22
C CYS A 129 6.73 -2.78 -0.92
N THR A 130 7.12 -2.03 0.11
CA THR A 130 6.39 -1.96 1.37
C THR A 130 6.06 -0.52 1.68
N GLY A 131 5.05 -0.31 2.53
CA GLY A 131 4.67 1.02 2.96
C GLY A 131 3.80 0.98 4.20
N THR A 132 3.52 2.18 4.71
CA THR A 132 2.62 2.40 5.83
C THR A 132 1.67 3.52 5.46
N VAL A 133 0.38 3.34 5.76
CA VAL A 133 -0.64 4.39 5.63
C VAL A 133 -1.33 4.61 6.97
N GLN A 134 -2.03 5.74 7.11
CA GLN A 134 -2.79 6.06 8.31
C GLN A 134 -4.29 6.15 8.01
N VAL A 135 -5.11 5.60 8.89
CA VAL A 135 -6.57 5.77 8.89
C VAL A 135 -6.98 6.26 10.27
N GLY A 136 -7.71 7.38 10.32
CA GLY A 136 -8.19 7.97 11.57
C GLY A 136 -9.66 7.65 11.84
N VAL A 137 -10.05 7.55 13.11
CA VAL A 137 -11.45 7.61 13.55
C VAL A 137 -11.67 8.95 14.24
N VAL A 138 -12.60 9.75 13.71
CA VAL A 138 -12.90 11.11 14.18
C VAL A 138 -13.36 11.08 15.64
N PRO A 139 -12.93 12.01 16.50
CA PRO A 139 -13.39 12.07 17.90
C PRO A 139 -14.91 12.21 18.00
N LEU A 140 -15.51 11.65 19.05
CA LEU A 140 -16.98 11.61 19.21
C LEU A 140 -17.65 12.99 19.31
N TYR A 141 -16.98 13.96 19.95
CA TYR A 141 -17.57 15.26 20.30
C TYR A 141 -16.85 16.46 19.69
N SER A 142 -15.97 16.23 18.72
CA SER A 142 -15.30 17.26 17.93
C SER A 142 -15.07 16.77 16.51
N GLU A 143 -15.17 17.66 15.51
CA GLU A 143 -14.77 17.35 14.13
C GLU A 143 -13.27 17.57 13.89
N ASP A 144 -12.48 17.62 14.97
CA ASP A 144 -11.04 17.75 14.89
C ASP A 144 -10.43 16.51 14.24
N THR A 145 -9.29 16.72 13.57
CA THR A 145 -8.54 15.61 12.97
C THR A 145 -7.99 14.70 14.08
N PRO A 146 -8.15 13.37 13.96
CA PRO A 146 -7.55 12.42 14.90
C PRO A 146 -6.06 12.69 15.09
N PHE A 147 -5.62 12.77 16.33
CA PHE A 147 -4.26 13.14 16.66
C PHE A 147 -3.44 11.90 17.03
N ASN A 148 -2.39 11.62 16.24
CA ASN A 148 -1.54 10.47 16.48
C ASN A 148 -0.61 10.70 17.68
N ASP A 149 -0.99 10.17 18.85
CA ASP A 149 -0.20 10.23 20.09
C ASP A 149 0.95 9.19 20.16
N GLY A 150 1.08 8.35 19.14
CA GLY A 150 2.13 7.35 18.97
C GLY A 150 1.60 5.93 18.83
N THR A 151 1.91 5.26 17.72
CA THR A 151 1.35 3.95 17.36
C THR A 151 2.05 2.79 18.08
N ILE A 152 1.52 2.38 19.23
CA ILE A 152 2.19 1.42 20.14
C ILE A 152 1.38 0.15 20.44
N TYR A 153 0.08 0.11 20.10
CA TYR A 153 -0.77 -1.05 20.37
C TYR A 153 -1.05 -1.85 19.10
N ASP A 154 -0.88 -3.17 19.14
CA ASP A 154 -1.19 -4.06 18.02
C ASP A 154 -2.70 -4.28 17.94
N SER A 155 -3.35 -3.72 16.92
CA SER A 155 -4.80 -3.80 16.73
C SER A 155 -5.27 -5.20 16.32
N SER A 156 -4.37 -6.12 15.95
CA SER A 156 -4.74 -7.49 15.54
C SER A 156 -4.94 -8.44 16.72
N GLN A 157 -4.60 -8.02 17.93
CA GLN A 157 -4.71 -8.81 19.16
C GLN A 157 -5.71 -8.16 20.13
N PRO A 158 -6.37 -8.93 21.02
CA PRO A 158 -7.23 -8.38 22.07
C PRO A 158 -6.49 -7.62 23.18
#